data_AF-A0A9W6D9P5-F1
#
_entry.id   AF-A0A9W6D9P5-F1
#
_cell.length_a   1.000
_cell.length_b   1.000
_cell.length_c   1.000
_cell.angle_alpha   90.00
_cell.angle_beta   90.00
_cell.angle_gamma   90.00
#
_symmetry.space_group_name_H-M   'P 1'
#
loop_
_entity.id
_entity.type
_entity.pdbx_description
1 polymer ?
#
loop_
_entity_poly.entity_id
_entity_poly.type
_entity_poly.pdbx_seq_one_letter_code
_entity_poly.pdbx_strand_id
1 'polypeptide(L)'
;MKELKEKISKLSEFLSGDSGTEDKDFKTAVIEILSDISDEVETLQVNQESLAENVEFLNNDISDIQDDLFEDVSVDDLECGDEEYVEIICKNCGKGIFFEQSALDNNTIIPCPYCGAEINK
;
A
#
# COMPACT_ATOMS: atom_id res chain seq x y z
N MET A 1 -3.42 -26.43 13.71
CA MET A 1 -2.35 -27.43 13.49
C MET A 1 -2.53 -28.74 14.26
N LYS A 2 -2.86 -28.73 15.56
CA LYS A 2 -3.03 -29.96 16.37
C LYS A 2 -3.95 -31.02 15.74
N GLU A 3 -5.13 -30.64 15.25
CA GLU A 3 -6.07 -31.58 14.62
C GLU A 3 -5.50 -32.22 13.33
N LEU A 4 -4.72 -31.49 12.53
CA LEU A 4 -4.11 -32.03 11.31
C LEU A 4 -3.03 -33.06 11.66
N LYS A 5 -2.17 -32.74 12.63
CA LYS A 5 -1.15 -33.67 13.14
C LYS A 5 -1.77 -34.93 13.76
N GLU A 6 -2.89 -34.79 14.47
CA GLU A 6 -3.65 -35.95 14.97
C GLU A 6 -4.24 -36.82 13.84
N LYS A 7 -4.76 -36.21 12.77
CA LYS A 7 -5.26 -36.94 11.60
C LYS A 7 -4.14 -37.68 10.87
N ILE A 8 -2.96 -37.06 10.72
CA ILE A 8 -1.77 -37.69 10.14
C ILE A 8 -1.31 -38.87 11.00
N SER A 9 -1.31 -38.70 12.34
CA SER A 9 -0.94 -39.77 13.28
C SER A 9 -1.90 -40.96 13.19
N LYS A 10 -3.22 -40.72 13.16
CA LYS A 10 -4.22 -41.77 12.98
C LYS A 10 -4.08 -42.50 11.64
N LEU A 11 -3.75 -41.76 10.57
CA LEU A 11 -3.50 -42.34 9.25
C LEU A 11 -2.24 -43.22 9.27
N SER A 12 -1.17 -42.78 9.93
CA SER A 12 0.04 -43.57 10.15
C SER A 12 -0.26 -44.89 10.87
N GLU A 13 -1.02 -44.86 11.96
CA GLU A 13 -1.42 -46.07 12.70
C GLU A 13 -2.24 -47.03 11.82
N PHE A 14 -3.18 -46.50 11.03
CA PHE A 14 -4.00 -47.30 10.13
C PHE A 14 -3.18 -47.98 9.02
N LEU A 15 -2.19 -47.28 8.49
CA LEU A 15 -1.34 -47.76 7.39
C LEU A 15 -0.24 -48.72 7.85
N SER A 16 0.00 -48.85 9.16
CA SER A 16 1.02 -49.74 9.74
C SER A 16 0.65 -51.23 9.72
N GLY A 17 -0.54 -51.60 9.24
CA GLY A 17 -0.99 -52.99 9.10
C GLY A 17 -0.21 -53.80 8.05
N ASP A 18 -0.12 -55.11 8.25
CA ASP A 18 0.71 -56.04 7.47
C ASP A 18 0.39 -55.99 5.97
N SER A 19 1.31 -55.41 5.19
CA SER A 19 1.27 -55.33 3.73
C SER A 19 2.66 -55.64 3.17
N GLY A 20 2.73 -56.20 1.96
CA GLY A 20 3.99 -56.52 1.28
C GLY A 20 4.96 -55.33 1.21
N THR A 21 6.25 -55.61 1.04
CA THR A 21 7.34 -54.61 1.19
C THR A 21 7.16 -53.37 0.30
N GLU A 22 6.74 -53.54 -0.96
CA GLU A 22 6.49 -52.43 -1.89
C GLU A 22 5.34 -51.50 -1.44
N ASP A 23 4.33 -52.03 -0.75
CA ASP A 23 3.20 -51.26 -0.22
C ASP A 23 3.60 -50.50 1.06
N LYS A 24 4.64 -50.95 1.77
CA LYS A 24 5.14 -50.30 2.99
C LYS A 24 5.93 -49.03 2.68
N ASP A 25 6.85 -49.09 1.72
CA ASP A 25 7.69 -47.94 1.35
C ASP A 25 6.83 -46.79 0.80
N PHE A 26 5.83 -47.10 -0.03
CA PHE A 26 4.87 -46.11 -0.53
C PHE A 26 4.08 -45.44 0.59
N LYS A 27 3.54 -46.22 1.54
CA LYS A 27 2.78 -45.69 2.68
C LYS A 27 3.62 -44.77 3.56
N THR A 28 4.87 -45.16 3.82
CA THR A 28 5.81 -44.33 4.59
C THR A 28 6.08 -43.01 3.87
N ALA A 29 6.40 -43.04 2.57
CA ALA A 29 6.66 -41.82 1.81
C ALA A 29 5.45 -40.87 1.80
N VAL A 30 4.23 -41.38 1.72
CA VAL A 30 3.01 -40.55 1.79
C VAL A 30 2.86 -39.89 3.16
N ILE A 31 3.10 -40.62 4.25
CA ILE A 31 3.02 -40.05 5.61
C ILE A 31 4.09 -38.97 5.83
N GLU A 32 5.31 -39.19 5.35
CA GLU A 32 6.40 -38.21 5.45
C GLU A 32 6.02 -36.91 4.73
N ILE A 33 5.58 -36.99 3.47
CA ILE A 33 5.16 -35.80 2.70
C ILE A 33 4.01 -35.07 3.41
N LEU A 34 3.03 -35.80 3.98
CA LEU A 34 1.93 -35.18 4.71
C LEU A 34 2.40 -34.49 6.00
N SER A 35 3.39 -35.06 6.69
CA SER A 35 4.01 -34.45 7.87
C SER A 35 4.75 -33.18 7.48
N ASP A 36 5.58 -33.23 6.43
CA ASP A 36 6.33 -32.08 5.93
C ASP A 36 5.39 -30.94 5.53
N ILE A 37 4.31 -31.25 4.80
CA ILE A 37 3.27 -30.26 4.45
C ILE A 37 2.64 -29.69 5.72
N SER A 38 2.36 -30.51 6.74
CA SER A 38 1.79 -30.02 7.99
C SER A 38 2.74 -29.07 8.71
N ASP A 39 4.04 -29.31 8.70
CA ASP A 39 5.01 -28.46 9.38
C ASP A 39 5.25 -27.15 8.60
N GLU A 40 5.29 -27.20 7.27
CA GLU A 40 5.36 -26.00 6.43
C GLU A 40 4.11 -25.12 6.56
N VAL A 41 2.91 -25.71 6.65
CA VAL A 41 1.67 -24.96 6.88
C VAL A 41 1.67 -24.29 8.25
N GLU A 42 2.23 -24.93 9.28
CA GLU A 42 2.36 -24.32 10.62
C GLU A 42 3.29 -23.11 10.57
N THR A 43 4.42 -23.24 9.87
CA THR A 43 5.36 -22.14 9.64
C THR A 43 4.71 -20.99 8.88
N LEU A 44 3.93 -21.28 7.84
CA LEU A 44 3.16 -20.27 7.09
C LEU A 44 2.14 -19.55 7.96
N GLN A 45 1.44 -20.25 8.87
CA GLN A 45 0.49 -19.62 9.79
C GLN A 45 1.17 -18.61 10.71
N VAL A 46 2.32 -18.98 11.31
CA VAL A 46 3.10 -18.07 12.15
C VAL A 46 3.57 -16.84 11.37
N ASN A 47 4.08 -17.05 10.15
CA ASN A 47 4.52 -15.94 9.29
C ASN A 47 3.34 -15.03 8.90
N GLN A 48 2.16 -15.59 8.65
CA GLN A 48 0.96 -14.83 8.33
C GLN A 48 0.48 -14.00 9.53
N GLU A 49 0.49 -14.56 10.74
CA GLU A 49 0.16 -13.83 11.96
C GLU A 49 1.12 -12.65 12.17
N SER A 50 2.43 -12.87 12.03
CA SER A 50 3.42 -11.79 12.11
C SER A 50 3.23 -10.71 11.04
N LEU A 51 2.88 -11.10 9.81
CA LEU A 51 2.58 -10.15 8.75
C LEU A 51 1.33 -9.32 9.06
N ALA A 52 0.28 -9.94 9.62
CA ALA A 52 -0.94 -9.25 10.01
C ALA A 52 -0.66 -8.19 11.08
N GLU A 53 0.12 -8.53 12.11
CA GLU A 53 0.56 -7.58 13.15
C GLU A 53 1.36 -6.42 12.53
N ASN A 54 2.31 -6.71 11.65
CA ASN A 54 3.10 -5.66 10.97
C ASN A 54 2.22 -4.72 10.12
N VAL A 55 1.20 -5.25 9.45
CA VAL A 55 0.26 -4.43 8.68
C VAL A 55 -0.59 -3.54 9.60
N GLU A 56 -1.01 -4.06 10.75
CA GLU A 56 -1.72 -3.27 11.75
C GLU A 56 -0.85 -2.12 12.28
N PHE A 57 0.43 -2.39 12.59
CA PHE A 57 1.37 -1.34 12.98
C PHE A 57 1.53 -0.27 11.90
N LEU A 58 1.75 -0.67 10.64
CA LEU A 58 1.85 0.28 9.54
C LEU A 58 0.57 1.10 9.34
N ASN A 59 -0.60 0.48 9.54
CA ASN A 59 -1.86 1.19 9.42
C ASN A 59 -2.00 2.24 10.53
N ASN A 60 -1.63 1.90 11.76
CA ASN A 60 -1.63 2.85 12.88
C ASN A 60 -0.65 4.00 12.62
N ASP A 61 0.59 3.72 12.18
CA ASP A 61 1.58 4.74 11.83
C ASP A 61 1.06 5.69 10.73
N ILE A 62 0.36 5.16 9.73
CA ILE A 62 -0.25 5.97 8.66
C ILE A 62 -1.40 6.81 9.21
N SER A 63 -2.24 6.27 10.08
CA SER A 63 -3.32 7.01 10.73
C SER A 63 -2.77 8.16 11.57
N ASP A 64 -1.72 7.93 12.36
CA ASP A 64 -1.08 8.99 13.15
C ASP A 64 -0.52 10.11 12.24
N ILE A 65 0.12 9.76 11.11
CA ILE A 65 0.59 10.75 10.13
C ILE A 65 -0.58 11.51 9.48
N GLN A 66 -1.69 10.84 9.20
CA GLN A 66 -2.88 11.49 8.65
C GLN A 66 -3.45 12.49 9.64
N ASP A 67 -3.60 12.10 10.90
CA ASP A 67 -4.08 12.99 11.94
C ASP A 67 -3.12 14.19 12.09
N ASP A 68 -1.80 13.97 12.18
CA ASP A 68 -0.81 15.05 12.27
C ASP A 68 -0.81 16.01 11.05
N LEU A 69 -1.07 15.50 9.84
CA LEU A 69 -1.04 16.31 8.61
C LEU A 69 -2.36 17.01 8.32
N PHE A 70 -3.48 16.40 8.68
CA PHE A 70 -4.84 16.83 8.32
C PHE A 70 -5.65 17.38 9.51
N GLU A 71 -5.19 17.28 10.76
CA GLU A 71 -5.86 17.93 11.91
C GLU A 71 -5.93 19.46 11.77
N ASP A 72 -4.94 20.08 11.11
CA ASP A 72 -4.86 21.53 10.91
C ASP A 72 -5.45 22.01 9.58
N VAL A 73 -6.00 21.12 8.74
CA VAL A 73 -6.59 21.48 7.45
C VAL A 73 -8.07 21.08 7.45
N SER A 74 -8.93 22.01 7.87
CA SER A 74 -10.37 21.79 7.77
C SER A 74 -10.79 21.69 6.29
N VAL A 75 -11.93 21.06 6.00
CA VAL A 75 -12.49 21.08 4.62
C VAL A 75 -12.71 22.53 4.16
N ASP A 76 -12.93 23.45 5.10
CA ASP A 76 -13.01 24.90 4.87
C ASP A 76 -11.64 25.55 4.55
N ASP A 77 -10.51 24.94 4.96
CA ASP A 77 -9.15 25.36 4.56
C ASP A 77 -8.71 24.73 3.23
N LEU A 78 -9.34 23.61 2.83
CA LEU A 78 -9.20 23.01 1.49
C LEU A 78 -10.08 23.69 0.44
N GLU A 79 -11.09 24.45 0.86
CA GLU A 79 -11.62 25.57 0.08
C GLU A 79 -10.56 26.69 0.07
N CYS A 80 -9.44 26.44 -0.62
CA CYS A 80 -8.67 27.52 -1.22
C CYS A 80 -9.62 28.26 -2.17
N GLY A 81 -10.40 29.19 -1.62
CA GLY A 81 -11.59 29.72 -2.25
C GLY A 81 -11.25 30.27 -3.62
N ASP A 82 -11.73 29.60 -4.67
CA ASP A 82 -11.71 30.03 -6.07
C ASP A 82 -10.61 31.06 -6.42
N GLU A 83 -9.35 30.78 -6.07
CA GLU A 83 -8.24 31.54 -6.63
C GLU A 83 -8.12 31.06 -8.07
N GLU A 84 -8.94 31.61 -8.97
CA GLU A 84 -8.91 31.32 -10.39
C GLU A 84 -7.51 31.70 -10.92
N TYR A 85 -6.61 30.71 -11.00
CA TYR A 85 -5.32 30.90 -11.64
C TYR A 85 -5.51 30.88 -13.16
N VAL A 86 -5.07 31.95 -13.84
CA VAL A 86 -5.10 32.05 -15.30
C VAL A 86 -3.68 31.99 -15.86
N GLU A 87 -3.53 31.27 -16.97
CA GLU A 87 -2.27 31.22 -17.73
C GLU A 87 -2.25 32.34 -18.77
N ILE A 88 -1.21 33.19 -18.73
CA ILE A 88 -0.92 34.17 -19.78
C ILE A 88 0.42 33.82 -20.44
N ILE A 89 0.40 33.73 -21.76
CA ILE A 89 1.62 33.54 -22.56
C ILE A 89 2.27 34.90 -22.79
N CYS A 90 3.49 35.09 -22.29
CA CYS A 90 4.24 36.33 -22.51
C CYS A 90 4.53 36.51 -24.01
N LYS A 91 4.05 37.61 -24.59
CA LYS A 91 4.26 37.93 -26.02
C LYS A 91 5.74 38.17 -26.39
N ASN A 92 6.60 38.46 -25.42
CA ASN A 92 8.01 38.76 -25.66
C ASN A 92 8.90 37.49 -25.68
N CYS A 93 8.69 36.55 -24.75
CA CYS A 93 9.52 35.34 -24.65
C CYS A 93 8.77 34.03 -24.90
N GLY A 94 7.46 34.07 -25.11
CA GLY A 94 6.63 32.90 -25.44
C GLY A 94 6.43 31.89 -24.29
N LYS A 95 6.78 32.26 -23.05
CA LYS A 95 6.62 31.39 -21.89
C LYS A 95 5.26 31.64 -21.21
N GLY A 96 4.58 30.57 -20.83
CA GLY A 96 3.37 30.60 -20.01
C GLY A 96 3.69 30.99 -18.57
N ILE A 97 2.89 31.88 -18.00
CA ILE A 97 2.99 32.35 -16.62
C ILE A 97 1.60 32.28 -16.01
N PHE A 98 1.53 31.74 -14.80
CA PHE A 98 0.30 31.60 -14.04
C PHE A 98 0.14 32.77 -13.08
N PHE A 99 -1.02 33.40 -13.10
CA PHE A 99 -1.38 34.52 -12.22
C PHE A 99 -2.70 34.22 -11.52
N GLU A 100 -2.85 34.64 -10.28
CA GLU A 100 -4.18 34.78 -9.66
C GLU A 100 -4.99 35.81 -10.45
N GLN A 101 -6.26 35.51 -10.78
CA GLN A 101 -7.12 36.40 -11.56
C GLN A 101 -7.30 37.78 -10.90
N SER A 102 -7.34 37.82 -9.57
CA SER A 102 -7.41 39.04 -8.76
C SER A 102 -6.19 39.97 -8.98
N ALA A 103 -5.01 39.42 -9.23
CA ALA A 103 -3.79 40.20 -9.46
C ALA A 103 -3.83 40.94 -10.82
N LEU A 104 -4.58 40.42 -11.78
CA LEU A 104 -4.74 40.99 -13.12
C LEU A 104 -5.88 42.02 -13.19
N ASP A 105 -6.91 41.87 -12.37
CA ASP A 105 -8.09 42.75 -12.39
C ASP A 105 -7.80 44.17 -11.83
N ASN A 106 -6.73 44.32 -11.03
CA ASN A 106 -6.30 45.61 -10.47
C ASN A 106 -5.47 46.49 -11.44
N ASN A 107 -5.40 46.14 -12.72
CA ASN A 107 -4.64 46.88 -13.74
C ASN A 107 -3.14 47.03 -13.40
N THR A 108 -2.62 46.09 -12.60
CA THR A 108 -1.23 46.05 -12.16
C THR A 108 -0.36 45.57 -13.30
N ILE A 109 0.66 46.36 -13.66
CA ILE A 109 1.67 45.93 -14.63
C ILE A 109 2.59 44.93 -13.93
N ILE A 110 2.51 43.66 -14.33
CA ILE A 110 3.34 42.60 -13.76
C ILE A 110 4.49 42.30 -14.73
N PRO A 111 5.77 42.45 -14.31
CA PRO A 111 6.89 42.11 -15.18
C PRO A 111 7.01 40.59 -15.34
N CYS A 112 7.28 40.15 -16.56
CA CYS A 112 7.57 38.76 -16.87
C CYS A 112 8.78 38.27 -16.05
N PRO A 113 8.67 37.20 -15.24
CA PRO A 113 9.78 36.68 -14.45
C PRO A 113 10.92 36.12 -15.32
N TYR A 114 10.64 35.84 -16.60
CA TYR A 114 11.61 35.25 -17.51
C TYR A 114 12.37 36.27 -18.36
N CYS A 115 11.79 37.45 -18.64
CA CYS A 115 12.40 38.43 -19.54
C CYS A 115 12.25 39.89 -19.09
N GLY A 116 11.54 40.15 -18.00
CA GLY A 116 11.32 41.49 -17.45
C GLY A 116 10.37 42.39 -18.24
N ALA A 117 9.83 41.92 -19.38
CA ALA A 117 8.86 42.68 -20.15
C ALA A 117 7.51 42.78 -19.42
N GLU A 118 6.83 43.91 -19.54
CA GLU A 118 5.52 44.15 -18.95
C GLU A 118 4.46 43.23 -19.54
N ILE A 119 3.63 42.62 -18.68
CA ILE A 119 2.52 41.77 -19.05
C ILE A 119 1.21 42.50 -18.71
N ASN A 120 0.32 42.57 -19.69
CA ASN A 120 -1.06 43.01 -19.54
C ASN A 120 -2.02 41.91 -20.03
N LYS A 121 -3.25 41.94 -19.51
CA LYS A 121 -4.35 41.08 -19.98
C LYS A 121 -4.66 41.34 -21.46
#